data_AF-A0A7Y2NFY1-F1
#
_entry.id   AF-A0A7Y2NFY1-F1
#
_cell.length_a   1.000
_cell.length_b   1.000
_cell.length_c   1.000
_cell.angle_alpha   90.00
_cell.angle_beta   90.00
_cell.angle_gamma   90.00
#
_symmetry.space_group_name_H-M   'P 1'
#
loop_
_entity.id
_entity.type
_entity.pdbx_description
1 polymer ?
#
loop_
_entity_poly.entity_id
_entity_poly.type
_entity_poly.pdbx_seq_one_letter_code
_entity_poly.pdbx_strand_id
1 'polypeptide(L)'
;AQIEGMPWLGTFHAICVKLLRRHAELAGLKTNFTILDTDDQVRLLRQLANAANIDEKRWPARQLASIIDNWKNRAWTPDKVPVAETNAFNQMGVELYAQYQERLKALNAVDFGDLLLHVVTIFQTHEDVLKQYQRWFRFILVDEYQDTNVAQYLWLRLLAGGHKNICCVGDDDQSIYGWRGAEVGNILRFEKDFPGAKVVRLEQNYRSTPHILAAASGVIAANAGRLGKTLWTEANDGEKLRLIGHWDGEEEARWIGEELEAMQGGTRGQRPMSLNESAILVRASHQMRAFEDRFLTIGLPYKVIGGPRFYERMEIRDAMAYFRLAVSPADDLAFERIVNTPKRGLGDKAQQKIQMMARTNGVSLIEGARLLLATKGLTGRGAAELHKLIEGLDRWHLAIRKAEVPHTESAEQILEESGYTEMWQNDKTPEAPGRLENLKELVKALEGFENLQGFLEHVSLIMDNETEDAAEKVSIMTLHAAKGLEFPAVFLPGWEDGLFP
;
A
#
# COMPACT_ATOMS: atom_id res chain seq x y z
N ALA A 1 19.14 2.80 -9.82
CA ALA A 1 20.47 3.10 -10.39
C ALA A 1 21.12 4.22 -9.59
N GLN A 2 22.31 4.01 -9.03
CA GLN A 2 23.11 5.09 -8.44
C GLN A 2 23.84 5.76 -9.60
N ILE A 3 23.41 6.97 -10.00
CA ILE A 3 24.12 7.74 -11.02
C ILE A 3 25.48 8.13 -10.43
N GLU A 4 26.56 7.70 -11.08
CA GLU A 4 27.93 8.03 -10.69
C GLU A 4 28.09 9.55 -10.49
N GLY A 5 28.52 9.96 -9.30
CA GLY A 5 28.79 11.38 -8.98
C GLY A 5 27.70 12.15 -8.23
N MET A 6 26.50 11.61 -7.99
CA MET A 6 25.45 12.27 -7.16
C MET A 6 25.20 11.53 -5.83
N PRO A 7 26.05 11.69 -4.80
CA PRO A 7 25.90 10.98 -3.51
C PRO A 7 24.61 11.33 -2.73
N TRP A 8 23.98 12.46 -3.06
CA TRP A 8 22.81 13.03 -2.41
C TRP A 8 21.58 13.09 -3.32
N LEU A 9 21.35 12.00 -4.06
CA LEU A 9 20.11 11.76 -4.79
C LEU A 9 19.20 10.81 -4.00
N GLY A 10 17.92 11.14 -3.88
CA GLY A 10 16.91 10.30 -3.24
C GLY A 10 15.72 11.10 -2.73
N THR A 11 14.77 10.42 -2.10
CA THR A 11 13.63 11.06 -1.44
C THR A 11 14.06 11.86 -0.21
N PHE A 12 13.22 12.79 0.24
CA PHE A 12 13.43 13.53 1.49
C PHE A 12 13.80 12.60 2.66
N HIS A 13 13.02 11.53 2.86
CA HIS A 13 13.26 10.56 3.92
C HIS A 13 14.61 9.84 3.76
N ALA A 14 14.97 9.39 2.56
CA ALA A 14 16.25 8.70 2.33
C ALA A 14 17.45 9.61 2.62
N ILE A 15 17.38 10.89 2.23
CA ILE A 15 18.42 11.88 2.53
C ILE A 15 18.45 12.17 4.03
N CYS A 16 17.30 12.37 4.67
CA CYS A 16 17.20 12.64 6.10
C CYS A 16 17.69 11.47 6.95
N VAL A 17 17.46 10.22 6.55
CA VAL A 17 18.07 9.04 7.20
C VAL A 17 19.59 9.15 7.14
N LYS A 18 20.19 9.40 5.97
CA LYS A 18 21.65 9.53 5.83
C LYS A 18 22.20 10.64 6.74
N LEU A 19 21.52 11.78 6.80
CA LEU A 19 21.91 12.92 7.66
C LEU A 19 21.78 12.56 9.14
N LEU A 20 20.65 12.02 9.55
CA LEU A 20 20.37 11.66 10.94
C LEU A 20 21.32 10.56 11.42
N ARG A 21 21.68 9.59 10.58
CA ARG A 21 22.70 8.56 10.92
C ARG A 21 24.06 9.17 11.24
N ARG A 22 24.46 10.26 10.58
CA ARG A 22 25.73 10.96 10.82
C ARG A 22 25.72 11.84 12.05
N HIS A 23 24.54 12.28 12.48
CA HIS A 23 24.35 13.23 13.58
C HIS A 23 23.39 12.72 14.65
N ALA A 24 23.27 11.39 14.80
CA ALA A 24 22.26 10.75 15.63
C ALA A 24 22.36 11.21 17.10
N GLU A 25 23.58 11.42 17.58
CA GLU A 25 23.86 11.86 18.95
C GLU A 25 23.26 13.23 19.26
N LEU A 26 23.17 14.14 18.27
CA LEU A 26 22.53 15.46 18.43
C LEU A 26 21.01 15.36 18.61
N ALA A 27 20.40 14.24 18.21
CA ALA A 27 19.00 13.92 18.48
C ALA A 27 18.81 13.03 19.72
N GLY A 28 19.89 12.72 20.46
CA GLY A 28 19.85 11.77 21.58
C GLY A 28 19.69 10.31 21.16
N LEU A 29 20.09 9.97 19.93
CA LEU A 29 19.98 8.64 19.34
C LEU A 29 21.37 8.03 19.10
N LYS A 30 21.42 6.71 18.94
CA LYS A 30 22.61 6.00 18.44
C LYS A 30 22.53 5.85 16.94
N THR A 31 23.67 5.74 16.28
CA THR A 31 23.77 5.66 14.81
C THR A 31 23.04 4.46 14.21
N ASN A 32 22.73 3.41 14.97
CA ASN A 32 22.02 2.20 14.56
C ASN A 32 20.53 2.17 14.97
N PHE A 33 19.89 3.32 15.19
CA PHE A 33 18.44 3.40 15.45
C PHE A 33 17.55 2.61 14.48
N THR A 34 16.41 2.09 14.94
CA THR A 34 15.42 1.39 14.09
C THR A 34 14.40 2.38 13.53
N ILE A 35 13.95 2.18 12.30
CA ILE A 35 12.83 2.97 11.73
C ILE A 35 11.56 2.13 11.91
N LEU A 36 10.59 2.65 12.65
CA LEU A 36 9.31 1.98 12.90
C LEU A 36 8.37 2.15 11.70
N ASP A 37 7.62 1.10 11.42
CA ASP A 37 6.45 1.17 10.54
C ASP A 37 5.21 1.67 11.31
N THR A 38 4.11 1.85 10.58
CA THR A 38 2.84 2.33 11.12
C THR A 38 2.28 1.41 12.21
N ASP A 39 2.43 0.08 12.06
CA ASP A 39 1.86 -0.88 13.00
C ASP A 39 2.61 -0.88 14.34
N ASP A 40 3.94 -0.84 14.30
CA ASP A 40 4.77 -0.72 15.49
C ASP A 40 4.54 0.64 16.19
N GLN A 41 4.36 1.74 15.42
CA GLN A 41 3.97 3.04 15.97
C GLN A 41 2.63 2.96 16.69
N VAL A 42 1.59 2.43 16.05
CA VAL A 42 0.25 2.31 16.64
C VAL A 42 0.27 1.40 17.87
N ARG A 43 1.04 0.31 17.84
CA ARG A 43 1.20 -0.59 19.00
C ARG A 43 1.82 0.15 20.18
N LEU A 44 2.86 0.96 19.94
CA LEU A 44 3.53 1.72 20.99
C LEU A 44 2.60 2.80 21.58
N LEU A 45 1.89 3.53 20.72
CA LEU A 45 0.92 4.56 21.14
C LEU A 45 -0.24 3.95 21.93
N ARG A 46 -0.73 2.76 21.55
CA ARG A 46 -1.75 2.02 22.31
C ARG A 46 -1.27 1.69 23.73
N GLN A 47 -0.01 1.30 23.90
CA GLN A 47 0.54 1.04 25.23
C GLN A 47 0.55 2.31 26.11
N LEU A 48 0.91 3.46 25.52
CA LEU A 48 0.91 4.75 26.21
C LEU A 48 -0.50 5.22 26.55
N ALA A 49 -1.44 5.13 25.61
CA ALA A 49 -2.84 5.47 25.81
C ALA A 49 -3.47 4.62 26.93
N ASN A 50 -3.21 3.30 26.94
CA ASN A 50 -3.67 2.40 27.99
C ASN A 50 -3.07 2.75 29.36
N ALA A 51 -1.77 3.07 29.41
CA ALA A 51 -1.11 3.49 30.66
C ALA A 51 -1.68 4.81 31.22
N ALA A 52 -2.16 5.69 30.32
CA ALA A 52 -2.86 6.92 30.67
C ALA A 52 -4.37 6.74 30.96
N ASN A 53 -4.87 5.49 31.03
CA ASN A 53 -6.28 5.15 31.24
C ASN A 53 -7.23 5.74 30.18
N ILE A 54 -6.78 5.82 28.92
CA ILE A 54 -7.62 6.29 27.82
C ILE A 54 -8.46 5.14 27.25
N ASP A 55 -9.74 5.41 27.02
CA ASP A 55 -10.67 4.45 26.41
C ASP A 55 -10.40 4.30 24.90
N GLU A 56 -9.78 3.17 24.52
CA GLU A 56 -9.44 2.80 23.13
C GLU A 56 -10.67 2.73 22.20
N LYS A 57 -11.88 2.52 22.71
CA LYS A 57 -13.09 2.52 21.86
C LYS A 57 -13.45 3.93 21.41
N ARG A 58 -13.28 4.92 22.30
CA ARG A 58 -13.62 6.31 22.03
C ARG A 58 -12.47 7.08 21.41
N TRP A 59 -11.24 6.73 21.78
CA TRP A 59 -10.01 7.40 21.38
C TRP A 59 -8.98 6.38 20.90
N PRO A 60 -9.13 5.86 19.66
CA PRO A 60 -8.27 4.80 19.16
C PRO A 60 -6.82 5.27 19.00
N ALA A 61 -5.85 4.42 19.32
CA ALA A 61 -4.42 4.73 19.14
C ALA A 61 -4.04 5.14 17.69
N ARG A 62 -4.76 4.64 16.68
CA ARG A 62 -4.55 5.05 15.27
C ARG A 62 -4.90 6.52 15.03
N GLN A 63 -5.95 7.02 15.69
CA GLN A 63 -6.29 8.44 15.63
C GLN A 63 -5.17 9.27 16.23
N LEU A 64 -4.62 8.86 17.38
CA LEU A 64 -3.46 9.52 17.97
C LEU A 64 -2.23 9.49 17.05
N ALA A 65 -1.95 8.36 16.41
CA ALA A 65 -0.86 8.23 15.44
C ALA A 65 -1.00 9.22 14.28
N SER A 66 -2.20 9.33 13.69
CA SER A 66 -2.49 10.28 12.61
C SER A 66 -2.35 11.74 13.05
N ILE A 67 -2.80 12.08 14.27
CA ILE A 67 -2.64 13.43 14.84
C ILE A 67 -1.15 13.76 15.04
N ILE A 68 -0.38 12.84 15.61
CA ILE A 68 1.06 13.02 15.82
C ILE A 68 1.79 13.16 14.47
N ASP A 69 1.46 12.33 13.48
CA ASP A 69 2.04 12.44 12.14
C ASP A 69 1.76 13.81 11.51
N ASN A 70 0.52 14.33 11.64
CA ASN A 70 0.18 15.68 11.20
C ASN A 70 0.97 16.77 11.92
N TRP A 71 1.20 16.65 13.23
CA TRP A 71 2.06 17.58 13.97
C TRP A 71 3.53 17.50 13.51
N LYS A 72 4.05 16.30 13.26
CA LYS A 72 5.40 16.09 12.71
C LYS A 72 5.55 16.64 11.29
N ASN A 73 4.54 16.48 10.43
CA ASN A 73 4.48 17.06 9.09
C ASN A 73 4.51 18.61 9.11
N ARG A 74 4.10 19.22 10.23
CA ARG A 74 4.22 20.66 10.50
C ARG A 74 5.52 21.07 11.20
N ALA A 75 6.44 20.13 11.39
CA ALA A 75 7.68 20.28 12.15
C ALA A 75 7.46 20.72 13.62
N TRP A 76 6.35 20.32 14.23
CA TRP A 76 6.07 20.60 15.64
C TRP A 76 6.62 19.49 16.54
N THR A 77 7.58 19.86 17.37
CA THR A 77 7.96 19.07 18.54
C THR A 77 6.86 19.18 19.61
N PRO A 78 6.81 18.28 20.62
CA PRO A 78 5.74 18.31 21.62
C PRO A 78 5.56 19.68 22.31
N ASP A 79 6.66 20.41 22.55
CA ASP A 79 6.68 21.76 23.13
C ASP A 79 6.21 22.87 22.18
N LYS A 80 6.16 22.61 20.86
CA LYS A 80 5.76 23.57 19.82
C LYS A 80 4.34 23.37 19.32
N VAL A 81 3.64 22.33 19.79
CA VAL A 81 2.23 22.10 19.42
C VAL A 81 1.36 23.25 19.95
N PRO A 82 0.61 23.97 19.10
CA PRO A 82 -0.23 25.09 19.55
C PRO A 82 -1.32 24.66 20.54
N VAL A 83 -1.66 25.55 21.49
CA VAL A 83 -2.71 25.30 22.51
C VAL A 83 -4.07 24.97 21.88
N ALA A 84 -4.36 25.47 20.68
CA ALA A 84 -5.58 25.15 19.95
C ALA A 84 -5.71 23.65 19.61
N GLU A 85 -4.59 22.93 19.49
CA GLU A 85 -4.53 21.50 19.15
C GLU A 85 -4.65 20.59 20.39
N THR A 86 -4.62 21.15 21.61
CA THR A 86 -4.65 20.34 22.85
C THR A 86 -5.89 19.45 22.92
N ASN A 87 -7.03 19.90 22.40
CA ASN A 87 -8.29 19.13 22.38
C ASN A 87 -8.34 18.03 21.30
N ALA A 88 -7.33 17.89 20.43
CA ALA A 88 -7.37 16.96 19.30
C ALA A 88 -7.49 15.49 19.72
N PHE A 89 -6.97 15.14 20.90
CA PHE A 89 -7.03 13.78 21.43
C PHE A 89 -7.22 13.78 22.95
N ASN A 90 -8.48 13.74 23.40
CA ASN A 90 -8.86 13.67 24.81
C ASN A 90 -8.13 14.67 25.74
N GLN A 91 -7.75 15.86 25.27
CA GLN A 91 -6.91 16.83 26.00
C GLN A 91 -5.50 16.36 26.38
N MET A 92 -5.14 15.10 26.11
CA MET A 92 -3.88 14.47 26.47
C MET A 92 -2.94 14.25 25.29
N GLY A 93 -3.36 14.56 24.06
CA GLY A 93 -2.58 14.27 22.84
C GLY A 93 -1.15 14.80 22.88
N VAL A 94 -0.95 16.03 23.37
CA VAL A 94 0.39 16.65 23.48
C VAL A 94 1.25 15.93 24.52
N GLU A 95 0.68 15.55 25.66
CA GLU A 95 1.39 14.83 26.72
C GLU A 95 1.79 13.43 26.24
N LEU A 96 0.87 12.69 25.61
CA LEU A 96 1.15 11.38 25.01
C LEU A 96 2.18 11.48 23.89
N TYR A 97 2.17 12.56 23.11
CA TYR A 97 3.19 12.80 22.10
C TYR A 97 4.58 12.99 22.73
N ALA A 98 4.68 13.75 23.82
CA ALA A 98 5.94 13.88 24.57
C ALA A 98 6.42 12.53 25.11
N GLN A 99 5.53 11.76 25.75
CA GLN A 99 5.85 10.41 26.24
C GLN A 99 6.26 9.46 25.12
N TYR A 100 5.62 9.56 23.95
CA TYR A 100 5.95 8.80 22.76
C TYR A 100 7.36 9.10 22.26
N GLN A 101 7.74 10.38 22.13
CA GLN A 101 9.10 10.75 21.73
C GLN A 101 10.16 10.25 22.71
N GLU A 102 9.92 10.34 24.02
CA GLU A 102 10.85 9.81 25.02
C GLU A 102 10.96 8.28 24.95
N ARG A 103 9.84 7.60 24.69
CA ARG A 103 9.83 6.15 24.51
C ARG A 103 10.59 5.72 23.25
N LEU A 104 10.46 6.45 22.15
CA LEU A 104 11.22 6.21 20.92
C LEU A 104 12.73 6.37 21.16
N LYS A 105 13.16 7.44 21.83
CA LYS A 105 14.57 7.64 22.21
C LYS A 105 15.09 6.48 23.08
N ALA A 106 14.32 6.06 24.08
CA ALA A 106 14.71 4.95 24.96
C ALA A 106 14.87 3.62 24.21
N LEU A 107 14.04 3.39 23.18
CA LEU A 107 14.13 2.23 22.29
C LEU A 107 15.19 2.38 21.19
N ASN A 108 15.83 3.55 21.09
CA ASN A 108 16.70 3.92 19.98
C ASN A 108 15.97 3.70 18.63
N ALA A 109 14.75 4.23 18.52
CA ALA A 109 13.92 4.12 17.34
C ALA A 109 13.40 5.50 16.90
N VAL A 110 13.00 5.60 15.64
CA VAL A 110 12.36 6.78 15.04
C VAL A 110 11.21 6.30 14.15
N ASP A 111 10.17 7.10 13.98
CA ASP A 111 9.18 6.87 12.91
C ASP A 111 9.51 7.69 11.65
N PHE A 112 8.65 7.60 10.62
CA PHE A 112 8.87 8.30 9.36
C PHE A 112 8.89 9.82 9.51
N GLY A 113 7.99 10.40 10.31
CA GLY A 113 7.93 11.83 10.56
C GLY A 113 9.16 12.36 11.30
N ASP A 114 9.71 11.55 12.22
CA ASP A 114 10.92 11.89 12.98
C ASP A 114 12.15 12.08 12.11
N LEU A 115 12.25 11.37 10.98
CA LEU A 115 13.36 11.52 10.05
C LEU A 115 13.50 12.97 9.59
N LEU A 116 12.37 13.61 9.26
CA LEU A 116 12.32 15.02 8.88
C LEU A 116 12.44 15.93 10.10
N LEU A 117 11.61 15.69 11.13
CA LEU A 117 11.52 16.55 12.31
C LEU A 117 12.88 16.70 13.01
N HIS A 118 13.62 15.61 13.23
CA HIS A 118 14.91 15.66 13.90
C HIS A 118 15.95 16.42 13.08
N VAL A 119 16.01 16.21 11.76
CA VAL A 119 16.99 16.92 10.92
C VAL A 119 16.68 18.42 10.87
N VAL A 120 15.40 18.79 10.74
CA VAL A 120 14.98 20.20 10.84
C VAL A 120 15.37 20.79 12.19
N THR A 121 15.13 20.08 13.28
CA THR A 121 15.47 20.52 14.65
C THR A 121 16.98 20.68 14.82
N ILE A 122 17.79 19.73 14.35
CA ILE A 122 19.26 19.81 14.36
C ILE A 122 19.72 21.06 13.61
N PHE A 123 19.24 21.30 12.39
CA PHE A 123 19.63 22.48 11.61
C PHE A 123 19.19 23.80 12.23
N GLN A 124 18.06 23.84 12.95
CA GLN A 124 17.61 25.04 13.68
C GLN A 124 18.44 25.32 14.94
N THR A 125 19.04 24.30 15.56
CA THR A 125 19.70 24.41 16.87
C THR A 125 21.23 24.36 16.80
N HIS A 126 21.78 23.81 15.71
CA HIS A 126 23.22 23.60 15.50
C HIS A 126 23.63 24.27 14.18
N GLU A 127 23.93 25.57 14.27
CA GLU A 127 24.27 26.40 13.10
C GLU A 127 25.54 25.93 12.39
N ASP A 128 26.50 25.36 13.12
CA ASP A 128 27.73 24.79 12.60
C ASP A 128 27.47 23.61 11.65
N VAL A 129 26.59 22.69 12.05
CA VAL A 129 26.16 21.55 11.23
C VAL A 129 25.42 22.06 9.99
N LEU A 130 24.49 23.02 10.17
CA LEU A 130 23.78 23.62 9.04
C LEU A 130 24.75 24.26 8.02
N LYS A 131 25.70 25.09 8.49
CA LYS A 131 26.71 25.75 7.63
C LYS A 131 27.55 24.74 6.85
N GLN A 132 27.89 23.60 7.46
CA GLN A 132 28.60 22.52 6.78
C GLN A 132 27.80 21.98 5.58
N TYR A 133 26.51 21.68 5.78
CA TYR A 133 25.66 21.17 4.69
C TYR A 133 25.32 22.24 3.67
N GLN A 134 25.12 23.50 4.06
CA GLN A 134 24.96 24.62 3.12
C GLN A 134 26.17 24.74 2.20
N ARG A 135 27.39 24.60 2.72
CA ARG A 135 28.63 24.61 1.92
C ARG A 135 28.71 23.43 0.95
N TRP A 136 28.23 22.26 1.35
CA TRP A 136 28.25 21.05 0.50
C TRP A 136 27.14 21.07 -0.55
N PHE A 137 25.93 21.51 -0.19
CA PHE A 137 24.76 21.58 -1.05
C PHE A 137 24.67 22.95 -1.72
N ARG A 138 25.63 23.22 -2.59
CA ARG A 138 25.70 24.48 -3.32
C ARG A 138 24.53 24.69 -4.27
N PHE A 139 23.95 23.61 -4.82
CA PHE A 139 22.80 23.63 -5.71
C PHE A 139 21.80 22.57 -5.23
N ILE A 140 20.54 22.96 -5.09
CA ILE A 140 19.45 22.10 -4.63
C ILE A 140 18.41 22.03 -5.74
N LEU A 141 18.08 20.81 -6.18
CA LEU A 141 17.03 20.54 -7.14
C LEU A 141 15.94 19.73 -6.45
N VAL A 142 14.69 20.18 -6.59
CA VAL A 142 13.53 19.53 -6.00
C VAL A 142 12.50 19.32 -7.09
N ASP A 143 12.09 18.08 -7.28
CA ASP A 143 11.00 17.70 -8.16
C ASP A 143 9.72 17.50 -7.35
N GLU A 144 8.55 17.54 -8.02
CA GLU A 144 7.22 17.37 -7.40
C GLU A 144 6.98 18.29 -6.19
N TYR A 145 7.42 19.55 -6.29
CA TYR A 145 7.44 20.49 -5.17
C TYR A 145 6.06 20.81 -4.58
N GLN A 146 4.99 20.66 -5.37
CA GLN A 146 3.61 20.84 -4.92
C GLN A 146 3.18 19.85 -3.82
N ASP A 147 3.83 18.68 -3.76
CA ASP A 147 3.51 17.64 -2.77
C ASP A 147 4.28 17.83 -1.45
N THR A 148 5.05 18.91 -1.33
CA THR A 148 5.85 19.14 -0.13
C THR A 148 4.98 19.50 1.07
N ASN A 149 5.25 18.85 2.21
CA ASN A 149 4.68 19.25 3.49
C ASN A 149 5.51 20.38 4.13
N VAL A 150 5.00 20.96 5.22
CA VAL A 150 5.64 22.09 5.92
C VAL A 150 7.03 21.72 6.45
N ALA A 151 7.24 20.51 6.97
CA ALA A 151 8.54 20.08 7.48
C ALA A 151 9.59 19.97 6.36
N GLN A 152 9.22 19.41 5.20
CA GLN A 152 10.07 19.34 4.01
C GLN A 152 10.38 20.73 3.47
N TYR A 153 9.38 21.62 3.42
CA TYR A 153 9.56 23.01 3.04
C TYR A 153 10.56 23.73 3.98
N LEU A 154 10.40 23.60 5.30
CA LEU A 154 11.31 24.21 6.29
C LEU A 154 12.73 23.66 6.15
N TRP A 155 12.87 22.36 5.94
CA TRP A 155 14.16 21.71 5.69
C TRP A 155 14.87 22.30 4.46
N LEU A 156 14.16 22.45 3.34
CA LEU A 156 14.68 23.07 2.13
C LEU A 156 15.07 24.53 2.36
N ARG A 157 14.23 25.29 3.07
CA ARG A 157 14.49 26.71 3.35
C ARG A 157 15.75 26.90 4.18
N LEU A 158 15.99 26.05 5.19
CA LEU A 158 17.22 26.09 5.99
C LEU A 158 18.45 25.83 5.12
N LEU A 159 18.43 24.81 4.27
CA LEU A 159 19.56 24.48 3.39
C LEU A 159 19.78 25.53 2.29
N ALA A 160 18.72 26.00 1.65
CA ALA A 160 18.80 27.00 0.61
C ALA A 160 19.22 28.38 1.13
N GLY A 161 19.06 28.66 2.44
CA GLY A 161 19.41 29.94 3.05
C GLY A 161 20.89 30.36 2.87
N GLY A 162 21.82 29.41 2.68
CA GLY A 162 23.24 29.72 2.52
C GLY A 162 23.61 30.31 1.15
N HIS A 163 23.12 29.72 0.06
CA HIS A 163 23.48 30.11 -1.31
C HIS A 163 22.32 30.62 -2.17
N LYS A 164 21.07 30.32 -1.78
CA LYS A 164 19.83 30.60 -2.53
C LYS A 164 19.76 29.97 -3.93
N ASN A 165 20.63 29.00 -4.22
CA ASN A 165 20.64 28.24 -5.45
C ASN A 165 19.70 27.03 -5.33
N ILE A 166 18.41 27.30 -5.27
CA ILE A 166 17.36 26.27 -5.25
C ILE A 166 16.53 26.35 -6.53
N CYS A 167 16.33 25.21 -7.17
CA CYS A 167 15.45 25.04 -8.30
C CYS A 167 14.36 24.04 -7.92
N CYS A 168 13.12 24.50 -7.85
CA CYS A 168 11.96 23.65 -7.60
C CYS A 168 11.14 23.52 -8.88
N VAL A 169 10.79 22.29 -9.24
CA VAL A 169 9.86 21.96 -10.31
C VAL A 169 8.61 21.39 -9.67
N GLY A 170 7.44 21.79 -10.16
CA GLY A 170 6.17 21.30 -9.66
C GLY A 170 4.99 21.90 -10.40
N ASP A 171 3.86 21.24 -10.24
CA ASP A 171 2.59 21.60 -10.86
C ASP A 171 1.50 21.63 -9.78
N ASP A 172 0.96 22.81 -9.48
CA ASP A 172 -0.10 23.02 -8.48
C ASP A 172 -1.39 22.24 -8.76
N ASP A 173 -1.72 21.98 -10.02
CA ASP A 173 -2.88 21.21 -10.44
C ASP A 173 -2.70 19.69 -10.21
N GLN A 174 -1.47 19.25 -9.91
CA GLN A 174 -1.11 17.84 -9.70
C GLN A 174 -0.81 17.52 -8.22
N SER A 175 -1.22 18.37 -7.30
CA SER A 175 -1.10 18.10 -5.86
C SER A 175 -2.22 17.17 -5.38
N ILE A 176 -1.88 15.91 -5.17
CA ILE A 176 -2.84 14.84 -4.81
C ILE A 176 -2.58 14.22 -3.42
N TYR A 177 -1.56 14.67 -2.69
CA TYR A 177 -1.19 14.15 -1.36
C TYR A 177 -1.59 15.07 -0.20
N GLY A 178 -2.63 15.88 -0.34
CA GLY A 178 -3.11 16.76 0.74
C GLY A 178 -3.44 16.01 2.04
N TRP A 179 -3.93 14.77 1.94
CA TRP A 179 -4.18 13.88 3.08
C TRP A 179 -2.91 13.41 3.82
N ARG A 180 -1.72 13.56 3.21
CA ARG A 180 -0.40 13.36 3.83
C ARG A 180 0.23 14.68 4.29
N GLY A 181 -0.53 15.76 4.32
CA GLY A 181 -0.06 17.08 4.74
C GLY A 181 0.70 17.88 3.68
N ALA A 182 0.63 17.49 2.41
CA ALA A 182 1.12 18.33 1.32
C ALA A 182 0.38 19.68 1.32
N GLU A 183 1.14 20.78 1.19
CA GLU A 183 0.58 22.13 1.21
C GLU A 183 0.88 22.85 -0.11
N VAL A 184 -0.10 22.91 -1.01
CA VAL A 184 -0.01 23.63 -2.29
C VAL A 184 0.44 25.09 -2.09
N GLY A 185 0.11 25.69 -0.95
CA GLY A 185 0.60 27.00 -0.56
C GLY A 185 2.13 27.15 -0.64
N ASN A 186 2.91 26.08 -0.52
CA ASN A 186 4.37 26.11 -0.63
C ASN A 186 4.84 26.51 -2.03
N ILE A 187 4.26 25.95 -3.09
CA ILE A 187 4.60 26.34 -4.46
C ILE A 187 4.07 27.75 -4.78
N LEU A 188 2.87 28.09 -4.30
CA LEU A 188 2.25 29.40 -4.52
C LEU A 188 3.01 30.55 -3.82
N ARG A 189 3.69 30.27 -2.71
CA ARG A 189 4.45 31.26 -1.92
C ARG A 189 5.94 31.31 -2.29
N PHE A 190 6.40 30.48 -3.22
CA PHE A 190 7.83 30.34 -3.52
C PHE A 190 8.53 31.68 -3.85
N GLU A 191 7.92 32.53 -4.67
CA GLU A 191 8.47 33.86 -5.01
C GLU A 191 8.57 34.81 -3.81
N LYS A 192 7.66 34.67 -2.83
CA LYS A 192 7.69 35.47 -1.59
C LYS A 192 8.77 34.97 -0.64
N ASP A 193 8.96 33.65 -0.57
CA ASP A 193 9.89 33.01 0.36
C ASP A 193 11.35 33.05 -0.14
N PHE A 194 11.53 33.07 -1.46
CA PHE A 194 12.82 33.23 -2.13
C PHE A 194 12.83 34.49 -3.01
N PRO A 195 13.00 35.69 -2.42
CA PRO A 195 13.02 36.94 -3.18
C PRO A 195 14.09 36.92 -4.27
N GLY A 196 13.68 37.25 -5.51
CA GLY A 196 14.54 37.16 -6.70
C GLY A 196 14.46 35.82 -7.44
N ALA A 197 13.60 34.89 -7.00
CA ALA A 197 13.31 33.68 -7.75
C ALA A 197 12.80 34.02 -9.17
N LYS A 198 13.33 33.32 -10.16
CA LYS A 198 12.85 33.40 -11.55
C LYS A 198 11.81 32.30 -11.77
N VAL A 199 10.57 32.69 -12.06
CA VAL A 199 9.53 31.75 -12.49
C VAL A 199 9.65 31.52 -13.99
N VAL A 200 9.78 30.25 -14.37
CA VAL A 200 9.74 29.80 -15.77
C VAL A 200 8.53 28.90 -15.92
N ARG A 201 7.62 29.26 -16.84
CA ARG A 201 6.45 28.44 -17.15
C ARG A 201 6.76 27.60 -18.37
N LEU A 202 6.57 26.29 -18.25
CA LEU A 202 6.66 25.35 -19.36
C LEU A 202 5.23 25.03 -19.80
N GLU A 203 4.79 25.67 -20.87
CA GLU A 203 3.39 25.57 -21.34
C GLU A 203 3.24 24.60 -22.51
N GLN A 204 4.34 24.21 -23.15
CA GLN A 204 4.30 23.22 -24.22
C GLN A 204 4.31 21.80 -23.63
N ASN A 205 3.24 21.06 -23.90
CA ASN A 205 3.09 19.65 -23.60
C ASN A 205 3.64 18.82 -24.78
N TYR A 206 4.55 17.91 -24.48
CA TYR A 206 5.19 17.02 -25.46
C TYR A 206 4.67 15.57 -25.39
N ARG A 207 3.75 15.29 -24.46
CA ARG A 207 3.32 13.92 -24.11
C ARG A 207 2.02 13.51 -24.78
N SER A 208 1.03 14.42 -24.78
CA SER A 208 -0.36 14.10 -25.04
C SER A 208 -0.86 14.77 -26.32
N THR A 209 -1.85 14.14 -26.94
CA THR A 209 -2.53 14.66 -28.13
C THR A 209 -3.39 15.89 -27.78
N PRO A 210 -3.77 16.72 -28.77
CA PRO A 210 -4.62 17.89 -28.54
C PRO A 210 -5.94 17.55 -27.86
N HIS A 211 -6.55 16.41 -28.18
CA HIS A 211 -7.83 16.00 -27.61
C HIS A 211 -7.71 15.66 -26.12
N ILE A 212 -6.67 14.90 -25.73
CA ILE A 212 -6.38 14.59 -24.32
C ILE A 212 -6.09 15.89 -23.55
N LEU A 213 -5.26 16.77 -24.12
CA LEU A 213 -4.88 18.02 -23.47
C LEU A 213 -6.08 18.96 -23.29
N ALA A 214 -6.98 19.03 -24.28
CA ALA A 214 -8.21 19.82 -24.21
C ALA A 214 -9.17 19.27 -23.14
N ALA A 215 -9.34 17.95 -23.05
CA ALA A 215 -10.17 17.33 -22.02
C ALA A 215 -9.63 17.60 -20.61
N ALA A 216 -8.32 17.39 -20.41
CA ALA A 216 -7.66 17.69 -19.14
C ALA A 216 -7.82 19.17 -18.75
N SER A 217 -7.61 20.08 -19.71
CA SER A 217 -7.78 21.53 -19.52
C SER A 217 -9.22 21.92 -19.15
N GLY A 218 -10.21 21.25 -19.77
CA GLY A 218 -11.63 21.46 -19.47
C GLY A 218 -12.00 21.05 -18.04
N VAL A 219 -11.53 19.88 -17.59
CA VAL A 219 -11.80 19.38 -16.22
C VAL A 219 -11.17 20.29 -15.18
N ILE A 220 -9.89 20.65 -15.34
CA ILE A 220 -9.17 21.43 -14.33
C ILE A 220 -9.65 22.90 -14.25
N ALA A 221 -10.29 23.44 -15.29
CA ALA A 221 -10.85 24.79 -15.29
C ALA A 221 -11.92 25.02 -14.21
N ALA A 222 -12.55 23.95 -13.69
CA ALA A 222 -13.52 24.04 -12.61
C ALA A 222 -12.89 24.37 -11.24
N ASN A 223 -11.58 24.14 -11.06
CA ASN A 223 -10.90 24.38 -9.78
C ASN A 223 -10.53 25.86 -9.60
N ALA A 224 -10.78 26.41 -8.40
CA ALA A 224 -10.42 27.76 -8.02
C ALA A 224 -9.02 27.85 -7.39
N GLY A 225 -8.39 29.04 -7.42
CA GLY A 225 -7.13 29.30 -6.70
C GLY A 225 -5.84 28.78 -7.36
N ARG A 226 -5.88 28.51 -8.67
CA ARG A 226 -4.78 27.94 -9.46
C ARG A 226 -3.79 29.01 -9.94
N LEU A 227 -2.53 28.60 -10.19
CA LEU A 227 -1.57 29.37 -10.98
C LEU A 227 -1.99 29.27 -12.45
N GLY A 228 -2.84 30.18 -12.91
CA GLY A 228 -3.35 30.18 -14.28
C GLY A 228 -2.25 29.93 -15.32
N LYS A 229 -2.37 28.79 -16.01
CA LYS A 229 -1.47 28.31 -17.07
C LYS A 229 -2.29 27.72 -18.20
N THR A 230 -1.79 27.83 -19.42
CA THR A 230 -2.44 27.30 -20.61
C THR A 230 -1.49 26.34 -21.30
N LEU A 231 -1.74 25.04 -21.13
CA LEU A 231 -0.94 24.03 -21.80
C LEU A 231 -1.36 23.91 -23.26
N TRP A 232 -0.39 23.77 -24.17
CA TRP A 232 -0.59 23.58 -25.60
C TRP A 232 0.34 22.50 -26.15
N THR A 233 0.06 21.94 -27.32
CA THR A 233 0.90 20.90 -27.97
C THR A 233 1.10 21.20 -29.45
N GLU A 234 2.25 20.81 -30.03
CA GLU A 234 2.53 20.91 -31.47
C GLU A 234 1.93 19.73 -32.27
N ALA A 235 1.52 18.66 -31.59
CA ALA A 235 0.83 17.56 -32.24
C ALA A 235 -0.48 18.08 -32.85
N ASN A 236 -0.75 17.75 -34.11
CA ASN A 236 -1.95 18.24 -34.83
C ASN A 236 -3.03 17.17 -35.00
N ASP A 237 -2.76 15.95 -34.55
CA ASP A 237 -3.59 14.78 -34.79
C ASP A 237 -3.71 13.94 -33.50
N GLY A 238 -4.64 12.98 -33.50
CA GLY A 238 -4.87 12.07 -32.40
C GLY A 238 -6.29 11.56 -32.36
N GLU A 239 -6.48 10.41 -31.73
CA GLU A 239 -7.82 9.88 -31.48
C GLU A 239 -8.59 10.75 -30.48
N LYS A 240 -9.90 10.82 -30.66
CA LYS A 240 -10.79 11.42 -29.67
C LYS A 240 -10.86 10.53 -28.43
N LEU A 241 -11.09 11.15 -27.27
CA LEU A 241 -11.42 10.40 -26.06
C LEU A 241 -12.71 9.62 -26.31
N ARG A 242 -12.73 8.36 -25.87
CA ARG A 242 -13.90 7.49 -25.93
C ARG A 242 -14.52 7.44 -24.55
N LEU A 243 -15.80 7.77 -24.48
CA LEU A 243 -16.63 7.54 -23.30
C LEU A 243 -17.56 6.38 -23.63
N ILE A 244 -17.46 5.30 -22.86
CA ILE A 244 -18.20 4.06 -23.10
C ILE A 244 -18.85 3.69 -21.78
N GLY A 245 -20.18 3.55 -21.80
CA GLY A 245 -20.94 3.09 -20.65
C GLY A 245 -21.07 1.57 -20.69
N HIS A 246 -20.85 0.94 -19.54
CA HIS A 246 -21.03 -0.49 -19.32
C HIS A 246 -22.10 -0.70 -18.24
N TRP A 247 -22.71 -1.88 -18.23
CA TRP A 247 -23.76 -2.25 -17.27
C TRP A 247 -23.20 -2.54 -15.88
N ASP A 248 -22.00 -3.11 -15.81
CA ASP A 248 -21.30 -3.46 -14.59
C ASP A 248 -19.78 -3.52 -14.81
N GLY A 249 -19.02 -3.69 -13.72
CA GLY A 249 -17.56 -3.78 -13.77
C GLY A 249 -17.02 -5.05 -14.44
N GLU A 250 -17.81 -6.13 -14.54
CA GLU A 250 -17.39 -7.35 -15.21
C GLU A 250 -17.46 -7.19 -16.75
N GLU A 251 -18.48 -6.50 -17.25
CA GLU A 251 -18.60 -6.12 -18.65
C GLU A 251 -17.55 -5.07 -19.03
N GLU A 252 -17.29 -4.08 -18.17
CA GLU A 252 -16.21 -3.10 -18.38
C GLU A 252 -14.84 -3.80 -18.48
N ALA A 253 -14.54 -4.74 -17.57
CA ALA A 253 -13.33 -5.53 -17.63
C ALA A 253 -13.25 -6.40 -18.89
N ARG A 254 -14.36 -7.03 -19.29
CA ARG A 254 -14.46 -7.82 -20.54
C ARG A 254 -14.12 -6.97 -21.75
N TRP A 255 -14.76 -5.81 -21.86
CA TRP A 255 -14.58 -4.89 -22.97
C TRP A 255 -13.14 -4.37 -23.03
N ILE A 256 -12.55 -3.98 -21.89
CA ILE A 256 -11.15 -3.54 -21.84
C ILE A 256 -10.20 -4.67 -22.27
N GLY A 257 -10.45 -5.91 -21.85
CA GLY A 257 -9.68 -7.07 -22.28
C GLY A 257 -9.71 -7.29 -23.80
N GLU A 258 -10.91 -7.26 -24.39
CA GLU A 258 -11.10 -7.40 -25.84
C GLU A 258 -10.44 -6.26 -26.62
N GLU A 259 -10.54 -5.03 -26.10
CA GLU A 259 -9.91 -3.86 -26.71
C GLU A 259 -8.37 -3.93 -26.64
N LEU A 260 -7.80 -4.43 -25.54
CA LEU A 260 -6.36 -4.67 -25.41
C LEU A 260 -5.85 -5.70 -26.41
N GLU A 261 -6.53 -6.85 -26.53
CA GLU A 261 -6.19 -7.88 -27.53
C GLU A 261 -6.27 -7.32 -28.95
N ALA A 262 -7.32 -6.56 -29.25
CA ALA A 262 -7.47 -5.93 -30.56
C ALA A 262 -6.34 -4.93 -30.84
N MET A 263 -5.96 -4.09 -29.87
CA MET A 263 -4.85 -3.13 -29.99
C MET A 263 -3.50 -3.81 -30.30
N GLN A 264 -3.26 -5.05 -29.83
CA GLN A 264 -2.05 -5.80 -30.19
C GLN A 264 -1.98 -6.14 -31.68
N GLY A 265 -3.12 -6.30 -32.36
CA GLY A 265 -3.19 -6.50 -33.81
C GLY A 265 -3.12 -5.21 -34.63
N GLY A 266 -3.19 -4.05 -33.98
CA GLY A 266 -3.38 -2.74 -34.63
C GLY A 266 -4.86 -2.52 -34.99
N THR A 267 -5.44 -1.45 -34.45
CA THR A 267 -6.85 -1.09 -34.71
C THR A 267 -6.96 0.38 -35.09
N ARG A 268 -8.04 0.74 -35.79
CA ARG A 268 -8.38 2.14 -36.11
C ARG A 268 -7.26 2.90 -36.84
N GLY A 269 -6.55 2.22 -37.72
CA GLY A 269 -5.43 2.81 -38.46
C GLY A 269 -4.19 3.08 -37.59
N GLN A 270 -4.18 2.66 -36.32
CA GLN A 270 -3.01 2.73 -35.46
C GLN A 270 -2.16 1.47 -35.58
N ARG A 271 -0.87 1.62 -35.27
CA ARG A 271 0.06 0.50 -35.20
C ARG A 271 -0.35 -0.50 -34.13
N PRO A 272 0.07 -1.77 -34.25
CA PRO A 272 0.15 -2.70 -33.14
C PRO A 272 0.75 -2.03 -31.89
N MET A 273 0.07 -2.17 -30.75
CA MET A 273 0.55 -1.70 -29.45
C MET A 273 0.93 -2.88 -28.57
N SER A 274 2.09 -2.77 -27.92
CA SER A 274 2.52 -3.75 -26.93
C SER A 274 1.67 -3.60 -25.66
N LEU A 275 1.46 -4.69 -24.93
CA LEU A 275 0.80 -4.63 -23.61
C LEU A 275 1.56 -3.74 -22.61
N ASN A 276 2.89 -3.61 -22.76
CA ASN A 276 3.70 -2.71 -21.93
C ASN A 276 3.36 -1.22 -22.13
N GLU A 277 2.70 -0.88 -23.24
CA GLU A 277 2.28 0.48 -23.60
C GLU A 277 0.87 0.81 -23.10
N SER A 278 0.23 -0.13 -22.41
CA SER A 278 -1.14 -0.01 -21.92
C SER A 278 -1.20 0.02 -20.40
N ALA A 279 -2.04 0.91 -19.87
CA ALA A 279 -2.33 1.00 -18.44
C ALA A 279 -3.82 1.12 -18.14
N ILE A 280 -4.23 0.54 -17.02
CA ILE A 280 -5.58 0.64 -16.45
C ILE A 280 -5.44 1.34 -15.09
N LEU A 281 -6.05 2.52 -14.98
CA LEU A 281 -5.93 3.35 -13.79
C LEU A 281 -7.24 3.37 -13.02
N VAL A 282 -7.25 2.74 -11.85
CA VAL A 282 -8.41 2.69 -10.94
C VAL A 282 -8.29 3.72 -9.82
N ARG A 283 -9.41 4.08 -9.20
CA ARG A 283 -9.41 4.96 -8.03
C ARG A 283 -9.08 4.22 -6.73
N ALA A 284 -9.57 3.00 -6.59
CA ALA A 284 -9.41 2.16 -5.42
C ALA A 284 -8.92 0.75 -5.80
N SER A 285 -8.12 0.14 -4.93
CA SER A 285 -7.47 -1.15 -5.23
C SER A 285 -8.45 -2.33 -5.38
N HIS A 286 -9.66 -2.24 -4.81
CA HIS A 286 -10.67 -3.29 -4.97
C HIS A 286 -11.15 -3.40 -6.43
N GLN A 287 -11.17 -2.30 -7.19
CA GLN A 287 -11.59 -2.28 -8.60
C GLN A 287 -10.65 -3.09 -9.51
N MET A 288 -9.38 -3.26 -9.13
CA MET A 288 -8.39 -4.00 -9.93
C MET A 288 -8.85 -5.44 -10.20
N ARG A 289 -9.64 -6.00 -9.28
CA ARG A 289 -10.04 -7.40 -9.29
C ARG A 289 -10.75 -7.83 -10.56
N ALA A 290 -11.76 -7.09 -11.00
CA ALA A 290 -12.55 -7.47 -12.18
C ALA A 290 -11.64 -7.61 -13.42
N PHE A 291 -10.63 -6.74 -13.52
CA PHE A 291 -9.61 -6.80 -14.57
C PHE A 291 -8.67 -8.00 -14.38
N GLU A 292 -8.18 -8.23 -13.16
CA GLU A 292 -7.35 -9.41 -12.85
C GLU A 292 -8.09 -10.71 -13.23
N ASP A 293 -9.32 -10.91 -12.75
CA ASP A 293 -10.10 -12.12 -13.04
C ASP A 293 -10.39 -12.29 -14.55
N ARG A 294 -10.72 -11.21 -15.26
CA ARG A 294 -10.93 -11.26 -16.72
C ARG A 294 -9.65 -11.63 -17.45
N PHE A 295 -8.53 -10.97 -17.15
CA PHE A 295 -7.25 -11.19 -17.84
C PHE A 295 -6.72 -12.59 -17.57
N LEU A 296 -6.93 -13.10 -16.37
CA LEU A 296 -6.66 -14.49 -16.05
C LEU A 296 -7.49 -15.46 -16.89
N THR A 297 -8.78 -15.20 -17.02
CA THR A 297 -9.71 -16.05 -17.79
C THR A 297 -9.31 -16.15 -19.26
N ILE A 298 -8.83 -15.06 -19.87
CA ILE A 298 -8.42 -15.03 -21.28
C ILE A 298 -6.92 -15.26 -21.49
N GLY A 299 -6.15 -15.44 -20.42
CA GLY A 299 -4.69 -15.60 -20.50
C GLY A 299 -3.94 -14.33 -20.92
N LEU A 300 -4.50 -13.14 -20.71
CA LEU A 300 -3.86 -11.86 -21.01
C LEU A 300 -2.85 -11.49 -19.91
N PRO A 301 -1.54 -11.33 -20.22
CA PRO A 301 -0.54 -11.03 -19.20
C PRO A 301 -0.70 -9.63 -18.61
N TYR A 302 -0.70 -9.52 -17.28
CA TYR A 302 -0.78 -8.24 -16.56
C TYR A 302 0.21 -8.16 -15.39
N LYS A 303 0.38 -6.94 -14.88
CA LYS A 303 1.11 -6.65 -13.64
C LYS A 303 0.36 -5.61 -12.82
N VAL A 304 0.36 -5.78 -11.49
CA VAL A 304 -0.22 -4.82 -10.54
C VAL A 304 0.88 -3.94 -9.96
N ILE A 305 0.73 -2.62 -10.02
CA ILE A 305 1.67 -1.66 -9.39
C ILE A 305 1.07 -1.14 -8.10
N GLY A 306 1.82 -1.32 -7.00
CA GLY A 306 1.44 -0.82 -5.67
C GLY A 306 0.90 -1.88 -4.71
N GLY A 307 1.02 -3.18 -5.04
CA GLY A 307 0.67 -4.29 -4.16
C GLY A 307 0.84 -5.66 -4.86
N PRO A 308 0.75 -6.77 -4.11
CA PRO A 308 0.70 -8.11 -4.70
C PRO A 308 -0.61 -8.31 -5.49
N ARG A 309 -0.60 -9.23 -6.47
CA ARG A 309 -1.82 -9.62 -7.21
C ARG A 309 -2.86 -10.19 -6.26
N PHE A 310 -4.13 -10.21 -6.66
CA PHE A 310 -5.23 -10.69 -5.83
C PHE A 310 -4.95 -12.06 -5.16
N TYR A 311 -4.57 -13.07 -5.95
CA TYR A 311 -4.28 -14.43 -5.46
C TYR A 311 -2.96 -14.54 -4.67
N GLU A 312 -2.10 -13.53 -4.72
CA GLU A 312 -0.85 -13.49 -3.96
C GLU A 312 -1.00 -12.83 -2.58
N ARG A 313 -2.11 -12.13 -2.35
CA ARG A 313 -2.40 -11.47 -1.08
C ARG A 313 -2.42 -12.49 0.05
N MET A 314 -1.87 -12.11 1.20
CA MET A 314 -1.70 -13.01 2.35
C MET A 314 -3.03 -13.66 2.74
N GLU A 315 -4.07 -12.84 2.83
CA GLU A 315 -5.37 -13.27 3.28
C GLU A 315 -6.03 -14.28 2.32
N ILE A 316 -5.80 -14.09 1.02
CA ILE A 316 -6.28 -14.96 -0.04
C ILE A 316 -5.50 -16.28 -0.05
N ARG A 317 -4.17 -16.23 0.08
CA ARG A 317 -3.33 -17.43 0.15
C ARG A 317 -3.64 -18.30 1.37
N ASP A 318 -3.99 -17.71 2.50
CA ASP A 318 -4.44 -18.44 3.69
C ASP A 318 -5.80 -19.11 3.45
N ALA A 319 -6.77 -18.38 2.89
CA ALA A 319 -8.07 -18.93 2.51
C ALA A 319 -7.95 -20.09 1.50
N MET A 320 -7.14 -19.91 0.46
CA MET A 320 -6.85 -20.96 -0.51
C MET A 320 -6.20 -22.18 0.12
N ALA A 321 -5.34 -22.01 1.13
CA ALA A 321 -4.76 -23.15 1.84
C ALA A 321 -5.82 -23.95 2.63
N TYR A 322 -6.83 -23.31 3.23
CA TYR A 322 -7.98 -24.02 3.78
C TYR A 322 -8.73 -24.82 2.72
N PHE A 323 -9.02 -24.19 1.57
CA PHE A 323 -9.72 -24.84 0.46
C PHE A 323 -8.94 -26.04 -0.08
N ARG A 324 -7.63 -25.90 -0.25
CA ARG A 324 -6.74 -26.99 -0.68
C ARG A 324 -6.75 -28.17 0.29
N LEU A 325 -6.74 -27.92 1.61
CA LEU A 325 -6.82 -28.99 2.59
C LEU A 325 -8.19 -29.67 2.63
N ALA A 326 -9.26 -28.91 2.39
CA ALA A 326 -10.60 -29.46 2.31
C ALA A 326 -10.76 -30.35 1.05
N VAL A 327 -10.10 -30.02 -0.07
CA VAL A 327 -10.08 -30.87 -1.27
C VAL A 327 -9.07 -32.03 -1.14
N SER A 328 -7.88 -31.75 -0.62
CA SER A 328 -6.74 -32.67 -0.50
C SER A 328 -6.11 -32.60 0.90
N PRO A 329 -6.53 -33.47 1.84
CA PRO A 329 -5.99 -33.53 3.20
C PRO A 329 -4.51 -33.94 3.31
N ALA A 330 -3.85 -34.23 2.18
CA ALA A 330 -2.43 -34.59 2.12
C ALA A 330 -1.52 -33.40 1.75
N ASP A 331 -2.07 -32.19 1.56
CA ASP A 331 -1.28 -30.98 1.25
C ASP A 331 -0.59 -30.43 2.50
N ASP A 332 0.60 -30.95 2.77
CA ASP A 332 1.43 -30.54 3.91
C ASP A 332 1.80 -29.04 3.88
N LEU A 333 2.02 -28.46 2.70
CA LEU A 333 2.36 -27.04 2.56
C LEU A 333 1.19 -26.13 2.94
N ALA A 334 -0.03 -26.51 2.55
CA ALA A 334 -1.23 -25.81 2.99
C ALA A 334 -1.42 -25.93 4.50
N PHE A 335 -1.17 -27.12 5.08
CA PHE A 335 -1.27 -27.33 6.52
C PHE A 335 -0.29 -26.48 7.31
N GLU A 336 0.99 -26.42 6.93
CA GLU A 336 1.98 -25.57 7.60
C GLU A 336 1.57 -24.09 7.58
N ARG A 337 0.94 -23.63 6.49
CA ARG A 337 0.48 -22.25 6.36
C ARG A 337 -0.63 -21.90 7.35
N ILE A 338 -1.62 -22.78 7.51
CA ILE A 338 -2.84 -22.46 8.26
C ILE A 338 -2.89 -23.04 9.67
N VAL A 339 -1.98 -23.96 10.04
CA VAL A 339 -2.04 -24.68 11.33
C VAL A 339 -2.16 -23.74 12.53
N ASN A 340 -1.53 -22.56 12.47
CA ASN A 340 -1.59 -21.55 13.53
C ASN A 340 -2.13 -20.19 13.05
N THR A 341 -2.91 -20.18 11.96
CA THR A 341 -3.56 -18.99 11.41
C THR A 341 -5.05 -19.28 11.22
N PRO A 342 -5.96 -18.77 12.08
CA PRO A 342 -5.75 -17.88 13.22
C PRO A 342 -4.90 -18.45 14.35
N LYS A 343 -4.43 -17.60 15.28
CA LYS A 343 -3.56 -18.04 16.39
C LYS A 343 -4.26 -19.08 17.28
N ARG A 344 -3.78 -20.33 17.20
CA ARG A 344 -4.27 -21.49 17.97
C ARG A 344 -3.38 -21.86 19.15
N GLY A 345 -2.31 -21.11 19.39
CA GLY A 345 -1.31 -21.44 20.41
C GLY A 345 -0.35 -22.56 19.98
N LEU A 346 -0.26 -22.82 18.67
CA LEU A 346 0.62 -23.80 18.04
C LEU A 346 1.89 -23.11 17.54
N GLY A 347 2.74 -22.66 18.48
CA GLY A 347 4.04 -22.06 18.14
C GLY A 347 5.05 -23.08 17.60
N ASP A 348 6.25 -22.61 17.26
CA ASP A 348 7.27 -23.38 16.51
C ASP A 348 7.57 -24.76 17.12
N LYS A 349 7.67 -24.87 18.45
CA LYS A 349 7.92 -26.15 19.13
C LYS A 349 6.79 -27.17 18.92
N ALA A 350 5.55 -26.71 18.85
CA ALA A 350 4.41 -27.59 18.60
C ALA A 350 4.42 -28.05 17.13
N GLN A 351 4.71 -27.15 16.19
CA GLN A 351 4.81 -27.47 14.76
C GLN A 351 5.96 -28.44 14.48
N GLN A 352 7.14 -28.24 15.09
CA GLN A 352 8.27 -29.18 14.99
C GLN A 352 7.92 -30.58 15.51
N LYS A 353 7.13 -30.69 16.58
CA LYS A 353 6.66 -31.99 17.06
C LYS A 353 5.74 -32.68 16.07
N ILE A 354 4.84 -31.93 15.42
CA ILE A 354 3.96 -32.46 14.37
C ILE A 354 4.80 -32.97 13.20
N GLN A 355 5.75 -32.17 12.70
CA GLN A 355 6.67 -32.55 11.63
C GLN A 355 7.48 -33.80 11.98
N MET A 356 8.03 -33.89 13.20
CA MET A 356 8.78 -35.05 13.65
C MET A 356 7.90 -36.30 13.74
N MET A 357 6.67 -36.17 14.24
CA MET A 357 5.71 -37.27 14.31
C MET A 357 5.33 -37.78 12.91
N ALA A 358 5.01 -36.86 12.00
CA ALA A 358 4.71 -37.17 10.60
C ALA A 358 5.87 -37.90 9.92
N ARG A 359 7.09 -37.35 10.03
CA ARG A 359 8.31 -37.92 9.44
C ARG A 359 8.66 -39.29 10.00
N THR A 360 8.54 -39.49 11.31
CA THR A 360 8.88 -40.76 11.97
C THR A 360 7.93 -41.89 11.54
N ASN A 361 6.67 -41.55 11.23
CA ASN A 361 5.65 -42.52 10.84
C ASN A 361 5.45 -42.61 9.31
N GLY A 362 6.13 -41.76 8.52
CA GLY A 362 6.01 -41.73 7.07
C GLY A 362 4.61 -41.31 6.58
N VAL A 363 3.96 -40.38 7.29
CA VAL A 363 2.60 -39.91 7.00
C VAL A 363 2.57 -38.39 6.75
N SER A 364 1.46 -37.86 6.24
CA SER A 364 1.25 -36.41 6.08
C SER A 364 1.25 -35.68 7.43
N LEU A 365 1.40 -34.35 7.41
CA LEU A 365 1.39 -33.52 8.61
C LEU A 365 0.06 -33.57 9.36
N ILE A 366 -1.08 -33.68 8.66
CA ILE A 366 -2.39 -33.86 9.31
C ILE A 366 -2.44 -35.19 10.07
N GLU A 367 -2.00 -36.29 9.46
CA GLU A 367 -1.95 -37.58 10.13
C GLU A 367 -0.91 -37.61 11.26
N GLY A 368 0.23 -36.95 11.07
CA GLY A 368 1.21 -36.72 12.13
C GLY A 368 0.63 -35.93 13.30
N ALA A 369 -0.22 -34.93 13.03
CA ALA A 369 -0.92 -34.15 14.04
C ALA A 369 -1.96 -35.01 14.79
N ARG A 370 -2.72 -35.88 14.09
CA ARG A 370 -3.62 -36.86 14.73
C ARG A 370 -2.86 -37.80 15.67
N LEU A 371 -1.76 -38.38 15.19
CA LEU A 371 -0.92 -39.27 16.00
C LEU A 371 -0.34 -38.54 17.21
N LEU A 372 0.08 -37.29 17.05
CA LEU A 372 0.58 -36.47 18.15
C LEU A 372 -0.49 -36.21 19.22
N LEU A 373 -1.74 -35.97 18.80
CA LEU A 373 -2.87 -35.82 19.72
C LEU A 373 -3.21 -37.15 20.41
N ALA A 374 -3.28 -38.25 19.67
CA ALA A 374 -3.59 -39.59 20.19
C ALA A 374 -2.55 -40.06 21.23
N THR A 375 -1.28 -39.77 20.99
CA THR A 375 -0.16 -40.07 21.92
C THR A 375 -0.01 -39.06 23.05
N LYS A 376 -0.87 -38.03 23.12
CA LYS A 376 -0.79 -36.92 24.08
C LYS A 376 0.57 -36.19 24.06
N GLY A 377 1.25 -36.17 22.90
CA GLY A 377 2.53 -35.48 22.72
C GLY A 377 2.42 -33.95 22.69
N LEU A 378 1.18 -33.45 22.58
CA LEU A 378 0.77 -32.06 22.75
C LEU A 378 -0.40 -31.98 23.74
N THR A 379 -0.40 -30.99 24.63
CA THR A 379 -1.44 -30.82 25.67
C THR A 379 -1.86 -29.35 25.80
N GLY A 380 -2.94 -29.10 26.57
CA GLY A 380 -3.45 -27.76 26.84
C GLY A 380 -4.22 -27.14 25.67
N ARG A 381 -4.30 -25.80 25.64
CA ARG A 381 -5.09 -25.05 24.66
C ARG A 381 -4.70 -25.37 23.20
N GLY A 382 -3.41 -25.47 22.92
CA GLY A 382 -2.92 -25.79 21.57
C GLY A 382 -3.39 -27.16 21.07
N ALA A 383 -3.44 -28.16 21.95
CA ALA A 383 -3.97 -29.48 21.59
C ALA A 383 -5.48 -29.46 21.32
N ALA A 384 -6.25 -28.71 22.11
CA ALA A 384 -7.69 -28.58 21.91
C ALA A 384 -8.02 -27.87 20.58
N GLU A 385 -7.31 -26.79 20.25
CA GLU A 385 -7.51 -26.07 18.99
C GLU A 385 -7.01 -26.86 17.78
N LEU A 386 -5.93 -27.63 17.91
CA LEU A 386 -5.48 -28.56 16.85
C LEU A 386 -6.50 -29.66 16.59
N HIS A 387 -7.12 -30.20 17.65
CA HIS A 387 -8.16 -31.21 17.51
C HIS A 387 -9.38 -30.68 16.75
N LYS A 388 -9.88 -29.49 17.14
CA LYS A 388 -10.98 -28.81 16.43
C LYS A 388 -10.66 -28.57 14.96
N LEU A 389 -9.44 -28.14 14.64
CA LEU A 389 -9.02 -27.92 13.26
C LEU A 389 -9.09 -29.22 12.44
N ILE A 390 -8.58 -30.32 12.97
CA ILE A 390 -8.59 -31.62 12.28
C ILE A 390 -10.03 -32.14 12.08
N GLU A 391 -10.89 -32.04 13.10
CA GLU A 391 -12.30 -32.41 12.98
C GLU A 391 -13.04 -31.54 11.95
N GLY A 392 -12.72 -30.24 11.88
CA GLY A 392 -13.22 -29.33 10.85
C GLY A 392 -12.83 -29.79 9.45
N LEU A 393 -11.53 -30.05 9.24
CA LEU A 393 -11.00 -30.51 7.95
C LEU A 393 -11.65 -31.81 7.47
N ASP A 394 -11.88 -32.79 8.36
CA ASP A 394 -12.55 -34.04 8.01
C ASP A 394 -13.98 -33.81 7.52
N ARG A 395 -14.71 -32.97 8.24
CA ARG A 395 -16.10 -32.66 7.93
C ARG A 395 -16.21 -31.88 6.63
N TRP A 396 -15.38 -30.86 6.42
CA TRP A 396 -15.34 -30.11 5.17
C TRP A 396 -14.94 -30.99 3.97
N HIS A 397 -13.95 -31.87 4.15
CA HIS A 397 -13.53 -32.80 3.11
C HIS A 397 -14.66 -33.75 2.69
N LEU A 398 -15.40 -34.28 3.67
CA LEU A 398 -16.53 -35.15 3.40
C LEU A 398 -17.67 -34.41 2.68
N ALA A 399 -17.98 -33.18 3.11
CA ALA A 399 -19.04 -32.35 2.51
C ALA A 399 -18.75 -32.03 1.03
N ILE A 400 -17.50 -31.62 0.74
CA ILE A 400 -17.06 -31.35 -0.64
C ILE A 400 -17.13 -32.62 -1.50
N ARG A 401 -16.63 -33.76 -1.00
CA ARG A 401 -16.62 -35.02 -1.76
C ARG A 401 -18.01 -35.53 -2.12
N LYS A 402 -18.99 -35.31 -1.25
CA LYS A 402 -20.37 -35.75 -1.47
C LYS A 402 -21.22 -34.72 -2.23
N ALA A 403 -20.67 -33.53 -2.48
CA ALA A 403 -21.42 -32.39 -3.03
C ALA A 403 -22.73 -32.14 -2.26
N GLU A 404 -22.67 -32.24 -0.92
CA GLU A 404 -23.85 -32.03 -0.05
C GLU A 404 -24.32 -30.56 -0.07
N VAL A 405 -23.41 -29.64 -0.36
CA VAL A 405 -23.60 -28.18 -0.34
C VAL A 405 -22.91 -27.57 -1.57
N PRO A 406 -23.44 -26.48 -2.17
CA PRO A 406 -22.74 -25.74 -3.21
C PRO A 406 -21.31 -25.36 -2.78
N HIS A 407 -20.36 -25.31 -3.71
CA HIS A 407 -18.96 -25.03 -3.41
C HIS A 407 -18.72 -23.60 -2.90
N THR A 408 -19.55 -22.63 -3.29
CA THR A 408 -19.53 -21.25 -2.77
C THR A 408 -19.90 -21.22 -1.28
N GLU A 409 -21.01 -21.85 -0.91
CA GLU A 409 -21.44 -21.97 0.49
C GLU A 409 -20.46 -22.81 1.31
N SER A 410 -19.89 -23.88 0.73
CA SER A 410 -18.83 -24.66 1.38
C SER A 410 -17.61 -23.80 1.70
N ALA A 411 -17.22 -22.88 0.80
CA ALA A 411 -16.11 -21.97 1.02
C ALA A 411 -16.40 -20.96 2.14
N GLU A 412 -17.61 -20.38 2.18
CA GLU A 412 -18.04 -19.51 3.27
C GLU A 412 -17.99 -20.24 4.63
N GLN A 413 -18.57 -21.44 4.69
CA GLN A 413 -18.59 -22.27 5.89
C GLN A 413 -17.17 -22.57 6.39
N ILE A 414 -16.24 -22.92 5.49
CA ILE A 414 -14.83 -23.17 5.84
C ILE A 414 -14.19 -21.91 6.46
N LEU A 415 -14.38 -20.74 5.87
CA LEU A 415 -13.77 -19.49 6.36
C LEU A 415 -14.36 -19.03 7.70
N GLU A 416 -15.67 -19.23 7.91
CA GLU A 416 -16.33 -18.89 9.16
C GLU A 416 -15.97 -19.87 10.28
N GLU A 417 -16.15 -21.17 10.06
CA GLU A 417 -15.93 -22.20 11.09
C GLU A 417 -14.45 -22.41 11.45
N SER A 418 -13.52 -22.09 10.54
CA SER A 418 -12.08 -22.07 10.86
C SER A 418 -11.71 -20.93 11.82
N GLY A 419 -12.62 -19.97 12.03
CA GLY A 419 -12.39 -18.73 12.76
C GLY A 419 -11.62 -17.68 11.95
N TYR A 420 -11.38 -17.92 10.66
CA TYR A 420 -10.55 -17.07 9.83
C TYR A 420 -11.24 -15.75 9.48
N THR A 421 -12.53 -15.80 9.14
CA THR A 421 -13.36 -14.59 8.98
C THR A 421 -13.45 -13.81 10.29
N GLU A 422 -13.69 -14.49 11.42
CA GLU A 422 -13.77 -13.87 12.74
C GLU A 422 -12.44 -13.20 13.14
N MET A 423 -11.29 -13.81 12.81
CA MET A 423 -9.97 -13.23 13.05
C MET A 423 -9.86 -11.85 12.39
N TRP A 424 -10.28 -11.72 11.13
CA TRP A 424 -10.25 -10.44 10.42
C TRP A 424 -11.33 -9.46 10.87
N GLN A 425 -12.51 -9.94 11.26
CA GLN A 425 -13.56 -9.09 11.87
C GLN A 425 -13.11 -8.47 13.20
N ASN A 426 -12.38 -9.24 14.00
CA ASN A 426 -11.82 -8.79 15.27
C ASN A 426 -10.50 -8.01 15.10
N ASP A 427 -9.90 -8.06 13.91
CA ASP A 427 -8.70 -7.30 13.58
C ASP A 427 -9.06 -5.82 13.42
N LYS A 428 -8.33 -4.96 14.13
CA LYS A 428 -8.55 -3.52 14.15
C LYS A 428 -7.60 -2.77 13.22
N THR A 429 -6.76 -3.46 12.46
CA THR A 429 -5.87 -2.87 11.43
C THR A 429 -6.69 -2.16 10.34
N PRO A 430 -6.17 -1.09 9.70
CA PRO A 430 -6.94 -0.38 8.69
C PRO A 430 -7.12 -1.23 7.42
N GLU A 431 -6.30 -2.24 7.20
CA GLU A 431 -6.43 -3.17 6.08
C GLU A 431 -7.49 -4.24 6.36
N ALA A 432 -7.90 -4.48 7.61
CA ALA A 432 -8.82 -5.56 7.97
C ALA A 432 -10.18 -5.50 7.23
N PRO A 433 -10.86 -4.34 7.10
CA PRO A 433 -12.05 -4.22 6.27
C PRO A 433 -11.79 -4.60 4.81
N GLY A 434 -10.66 -4.16 4.24
CA GLY A 434 -10.25 -4.51 2.89
C GLY A 434 -9.89 -5.99 2.73
N ARG A 435 -9.34 -6.63 3.75
CA ARG A 435 -9.09 -8.09 3.77
C ARG A 435 -10.39 -8.87 3.82
N LEU A 436 -11.37 -8.43 4.62
CA LEU A 436 -12.71 -9.03 4.64
C LEU A 436 -13.43 -8.87 3.31
N GLU A 437 -13.30 -7.70 2.70
CA GLU A 437 -13.78 -7.45 1.34
C GLU A 437 -13.09 -8.42 0.37
N ASN A 438 -11.77 -8.54 0.39
CA ASN A 438 -11.02 -9.49 -0.43
C ASN A 438 -11.49 -10.95 -0.25
N LEU A 439 -11.87 -11.37 0.97
CA LEU A 439 -12.40 -12.72 1.23
C LEU A 439 -13.82 -12.92 0.70
N LYS A 440 -14.71 -11.94 0.86
CA LYS A 440 -16.04 -11.97 0.24
C LYS A 440 -15.93 -12.04 -1.27
N GLU A 441 -15.03 -11.21 -1.78
CA GLU A 441 -14.66 -11.21 -3.18
C GLU A 441 -14.20 -12.62 -3.58
N LEU A 442 -13.22 -13.23 -2.90
CA LEU A 442 -12.75 -14.59 -3.19
C LEU A 442 -13.91 -15.59 -3.33
N VAL A 443 -14.85 -15.59 -2.38
CA VAL A 443 -16.06 -16.44 -2.43
C VAL A 443 -16.89 -16.16 -3.68
N LYS A 444 -17.11 -14.88 -4.04
CA LYS A 444 -17.82 -14.52 -5.27
C LYS A 444 -17.13 -15.08 -6.52
N ALA A 445 -15.79 -15.14 -6.57
CA ALA A 445 -15.10 -15.72 -7.74
C ALA A 445 -15.40 -17.22 -7.93
N LEU A 446 -15.74 -17.94 -6.86
CA LEU A 446 -16.08 -19.35 -6.97
C LEU A 446 -17.38 -19.57 -7.77
N GLU A 447 -18.28 -18.58 -7.87
CA GLU A 447 -19.53 -18.68 -8.63
C GLU A 447 -19.31 -19.02 -10.11
N GLY A 448 -18.17 -18.59 -10.68
CA GLY A 448 -17.80 -18.86 -12.07
C GLY A 448 -17.29 -20.28 -12.34
N PHE A 449 -17.17 -21.13 -11.32
CA PHE A 449 -16.59 -22.48 -11.42
C PHE A 449 -17.62 -23.55 -11.04
N GLU A 450 -17.48 -24.76 -11.60
CA GLU A 450 -18.39 -25.87 -11.31
C GLU A 450 -18.19 -26.47 -9.90
N ASN A 451 -16.97 -26.39 -9.37
CA ASN A 451 -16.61 -26.92 -8.05
C ASN A 451 -15.29 -26.29 -7.53
N LEU A 452 -15.01 -26.51 -6.24
CA LEU A 452 -13.81 -25.96 -5.57
C LEU A 452 -12.49 -26.50 -6.14
N GLN A 453 -12.48 -27.75 -6.64
CA GLN A 453 -11.29 -28.34 -7.25
C GLN A 453 -10.94 -27.65 -8.57
N GLY A 454 -11.91 -27.44 -9.47
CA GLY A 454 -11.70 -26.74 -10.73
C GLY A 454 -11.23 -25.30 -10.54
N PHE A 455 -11.73 -24.61 -9.51
CA PHE A 455 -11.22 -23.30 -9.11
C PHE A 455 -9.73 -23.34 -8.70
N LEU A 456 -9.34 -24.28 -7.82
CA LEU A 456 -7.96 -24.40 -7.35
C LEU A 456 -6.98 -24.79 -8.47
N GLU A 457 -7.40 -25.66 -9.39
CA GLU A 457 -6.62 -26.05 -10.57
C GLU A 457 -6.39 -24.84 -11.49
N HIS A 458 -7.44 -24.05 -11.73
CA HIS A 458 -7.34 -22.82 -12.52
C HIS A 458 -6.35 -21.82 -11.91
N VAL A 459 -6.47 -21.54 -10.61
CA VAL A 459 -5.54 -20.62 -9.91
C VAL A 459 -4.10 -21.13 -9.94
N SER A 460 -3.87 -22.44 -9.81
CA SER A 460 -2.51 -23.01 -9.86
C SER A 460 -1.86 -22.85 -11.24
N LEU A 461 -2.59 -23.14 -12.32
CA LEU A 461 -2.09 -22.98 -13.69
C LEU A 461 -1.76 -21.52 -14.03
N ILE A 462 -2.53 -20.60 -13.45
CA ILE A 462 -2.32 -19.17 -13.56
C ILE A 462 -1.01 -18.73 -12.91
N MET A 463 -0.76 -19.19 -11.68
CA MET A 463 0.45 -18.81 -10.94
C MET A 463 1.74 -19.37 -11.57
N ASP A 464 1.66 -20.52 -12.26
CA ASP A 464 2.81 -21.17 -12.90
C ASP A 464 3.21 -20.51 -14.24
N ASN A 465 2.29 -19.88 -14.97
CA ASN A 465 2.58 -19.18 -16.24
C ASN A 465 3.40 -17.88 -16.08
N GLU A 466 3.81 -17.53 -14.85
CA GLU A 466 4.33 -16.20 -14.52
C GLU A 466 5.86 -16.11 -14.44
N THR A 467 6.60 -17.22 -14.50
CA THR A 467 8.08 -17.20 -14.41
C THR A 467 8.79 -16.61 -15.64
N GLU A 468 8.07 -16.20 -16.68
CA GLU A 468 8.64 -15.46 -17.81
C GLU A 468 8.56 -13.94 -17.58
N ASP A 469 9.60 -13.38 -16.95
CA ASP A 469 9.83 -11.92 -16.85
C ASP A 469 9.97 -11.23 -18.23
N ALA A 470 10.05 -12.00 -19.31
CA ALA A 470 10.20 -11.52 -20.68
C ALA A 470 8.87 -11.24 -21.42
N ALA A 471 7.72 -11.60 -20.86
CA ALA A 471 6.42 -11.37 -21.49
C ALA A 471 5.94 -9.91 -21.33
N GLU A 472 5.37 -9.34 -22.39
CA GLU A 472 4.74 -8.01 -22.37
C GLU A 472 3.49 -8.04 -21.48
N LYS A 473 3.32 -7.05 -20.57
CA LYS A 473 2.25 -7.07 -19.56
C LYS A 473 1.53 -5.72 -19.47
N VAL A 474 0.19 -5.76 -19.41
CA VAL A 474 -0.62 -4.56 -19.14
C VAL A 474 -0.42 -4.11 -17.70
N SER A 475 -0.32 -2.80 -17.48
CA SER A 475 -0.09 -2.24 -16.14
C SER A 475 -1.41 -1.86 -15.46
N ILE A 476 -1.76 -2.49 -14.35
CA ILE A 476 -2.93 -2.13 -13.53
C ILE A 476 -2.44 -1.40 -12.30
N MET A 477 -2.94 -0.20 -12.04
CA MET A 477 -2.49 0.60 -10.89
C MET A 477 -3.53 1.62 -10.42
N THR A 478 -3.33 2.17 -9.23
CA THR A 478 -4.16 3.30 -8.79
C THR A 478 -3.75 4.60 -9.49
N LEU A 479 -4.67 5.54 -9.64
CA LEU A 479 -4.38 6.89 -10.15
C LEU A 479 -3.24 7.58 -9.37
N HIS A 480 -3.14 7.34 -8.05
CA HIS A 480 -2.04 7.86 -7.23
C HIS A 480 -0.69 7.24 -7.59
N ALA A 481 -0.67 5.94 -7.94
CA ALA A 481 0.55 5.24 -8.32
C ALA A 481 1.01 5.58 -9.75
N ALA A 482 0.11 6.08 -10.60
CA ALA A 482 0.40 6.49 -11.96
C ALA A 482 1.15 7.84 -12.05
N LYS A 483 1.27 8.58 -10.94
CA LYS A 483 1.93 9.88 -10.93
C LYS A 483 3.39 9.77 -11.42
N GLY A 484 3.74 10.61 -12.39
CA GLY A 484 5.06 10.61 -13.03
C GLY A 484 5.23 9.58 -14.15
N LEU A 485 4.23 8.72 -14.41
CA LEU A 485 4.26 7.74 -15.49
C LEU A 485 3.52 8.24 -16.73
N GLU A 486 3.77 7.59 -17.86
CA GLU A 486 3.10 7.84 -19.13
C GLU A 486 2.93 6.54 -19.91
N PHE A 487 1.80 6.41 -20.60
CA PHE A 487 1.46 5.24 -21.42
C PHE A 487 0.79 5.71 -22.71
N PRO A 488 1.13 5.12 -23.87
CA PRO A 488 0.40 5.37 -25.11
C PRO A 488 -1.11 5.10 -25.03
N ALA A 489 -1.51 4.03 -24.34
CA ALA A 489 -2.92 3.69 -24.11
C ALA A 489 -3.25 3.69 -22.62
N VAL A 490 -4.28 4.45 -22.23
CA VAL A 490 -4.75 4.54 -20.84
C VAL A 490 -6.25 4.29 -20.79
N PHE A 491 -6.64 3.33 -19.97
CA PHE A 491 -8.02 3.04 -19.62
C PHE A 491 -8.32 3.59 -18.23
N LEU A 492 -9.46 4.25 -18.11
CA LEU A 492 -9.90 4.96 -16.91
C LEU A 492 -11.28 4.42 -16.46
N PRO A 493 -11.34 3.19 -15.91
CA PRO A 493 -12.58 2.55 -15.52
C PRO A 493 -13.20 3.14 -14.25
N GLY A 494 -14.49 2.90 -14.05
CA GLY A 494 -15.22 3.27 -12.82
C GLY A 494 -15.27 4.77 -12.56
N TRP A 495 -15.56 5.56 -13.60
CA TRP A 495 -15.83 7.00 -13.48
C TRP A 495 -17.30 7.22 -13.10
N GLU A 496 -17.61 6.91 -11.84
CA GLU A 496 -18.96 6.89 -11.27
C GLU A 496 -19.03 7.76 -10.00
N ASP A 497 -20.18 8.42 -9.80
CA ASP A 497 -20.44 9.23 -8.59
C ASP A 497 -20.50 8.33 -7.35
N GLY A 498 -19.70 8.65 -6.34
CA GLY A 498 -19.50 7.83 -5.14
C GLY A 498 -18.28 6.92 -5.20
N LEU A 499 -17.59 6.89 -6.35
CA LEU A 499 -16.31 6.20 -6.53
C LEU A 499 -15.17 7.17 -6.89
N PHE A 500 -15.36 8.09 -7.86
CA PHE A 500 -14.31 9.04 -8.28
C PHE A 500 -14.81 10.36 -8.91
N PRO A 501 -14.86 11.46 -8.14
CA PRO A 501 -15.51 11.53 -6.83
C PRO A 501 -16.78 10.68 -6.75
#